data_AF-A0A6B2XGS3-F1
#
_entry.id   AF-A0A6B2XGS3-F1
#
_cell.length_a   1.000
_cell.length_b   1.000
_cell.length_c   1.000
_cell.angle_alpha   90.00
_cell.angle_beta   90.00
_cell.angle_gamma   90.00
#
_symmetry.space_group_name_H-M   'P 1'
#
loop_
_entity.id
_entity.type
_entity.pdbx_description
1 polymer ?
#
loop_
_entity_poly.entity_id
_entity_poly.type
_entity_poly.pdbx_seq_one_letter_code
_entity_poly.pdbx_strand_id
1 'polypeptide(L)'
;MTDPLHHATPPPVPPAPDLRLADWEPRARVRLPRTDVTRAAVPAVDVHNHLGRWLTADWCAPDVPALLDLLYGTNVRTVVNLDGLWGDELEANLDRYDRAHPGRFLTFCQVDWGALAHAGGEREVQRQLRDAAARGARGLKV
;
A
#
# COMPACT_ATOMS: atom_id res chain seq x y z
N MET A 1 -7.10 -61.60 27.10
CA MET A 1 -5.70 -61.36 27.51
C MET A 1 -5.21 -60.20 26.66
N THR A 2 -5.32 -58.98 27.20
CA THR A 2 -5.05 -57.71 26.50
C THR A 2 -3.56 -57.40 26.58
N ASP A 3 -2.91 -57.24 25.44
CA ASP A 3 -1.56 -56.69 25.34
C ASP A 3 -1.65 -55.16 25.57
N PRO A 4 -1.08 -54.62 26.66
CA PRO A 4 -1.16 -53.20 26.91
C PRO A 4 -0.18 -52.50 25.98
N LEU A 5 -0.74 -51.69 25.07
CA LEU A 5 -0.03 -50.75 24.20
C LEU A 5 1.07 -50.04 25.00
N HIS A 6 2.32 -50.46 24.79
CA HIS A 6 3.49 -49.74 25.25
C HIS A 6 3.50 -48.37 24.55
N HIS A 7 2.98 -47.35 25.21
CA HIS A 7 3.29 -45.97 24.86
C HIS A 7 4.77 -45.75 25.17
N ALA A 8 5.62 -45.99 24.17
CA ALA A 8 7.01 -45.59 24.24
C ALA A 8 7.06 -44.09 24.55
N THR A 9 7.78 -43.71 25.61
CA THR A 9 8.01 -42.31 25.94
C THR A 9 8.64 -41.63 24.72
N PRO A 10 8.04 -40.54 24.19
CA PRO A 10 8.67 -39.83 23.09
C PRO A 10 10.06 -39.37 23.53
N PRO A 11 11.06 -39.39 22.63
CA PRO A 11 12.39 -38.95 22.97
C PRO A 11 12.34 -37.53 23.53
N PRO A 12 13.23 -37.17 24.47
CA PRO A 12 13.27 -35.83 25.04
C PRO A 12 13.38 -34.81 23.90
N VAL A 13 12.43 -33.88 23.88
CA VAL A 13 12.45 -32.76 22.94
C VAL A 13 13.73 -31.98 23.22
N PRO A 14 14.60 -31.76 22.21
CA PRO A 14 15.79 -30.94 22.42
C PRO A 14 15.36 -29.56 22.94
N PRO A 15 16.16 -28.93 23.82
CA PRO A 15 15.85 -27.60 24.33
C PRO A 15 15.58 -26.68 23.14
N ALA A 16 14.47 -25.94 23.22
CA ALA A 16 14.16 -24.95 22.21
C ALA A 16 15.38 -23.99 22.10
N PRO A 17 15.90 -23.73 20.89
CA PRO A 17 16.96 -22.75 20.74
C PRO A 17 16.50 -21.42 21.33
N ASP A 18 17.41 -20.69 21.99
CA ASP A 18 17.18 -19.33 22.46
C ASP A 18 17.08 -18.39 21.24
N LEU A 19 15.97 -18.50 20.51
CA LEU A 19 15.64 -17.65 19.37
C LEU A 19 14.67 -16.58 19.88
N ARG A 20 15.18 -15.36 20.00
CA ARG A 20 14.32 -14.22 20.33
C ARG A 20 13.40 -13.93 19.15
N LEU A 21 12.21 -13.41 19.44
CA LEU A 21 11.29 -12.97 18.39
C LEU A 21 11.92 -11.92 17.47
N ALA A 22 12.81 -11.07 18.00
CA ALA A 22 13.55 -10.08 17.23
C ALA A 22 14.56 -10.70 16.23
N ASP A 23 15.02 -11.93 16.50
CA ASP A 23 15.98 -12.66 15.67
C ASP A 23 15.28 -13.69 14.76
N TRP A 24 13.94 -13.77 14.83
CA TRP A 24 13.17 -14.72 14.05
C TRP A 24 12.96 -14.24 12.61
N GLU A 25 13.55 -14.97 11.67
CA GLU A 25 13.32 -14.81 10.23
C GLU A 25 12.42 -15.95 9.71
N PRO A 26 11.08 -15.79 9.67
CA PRO A 26 10.19 -16.81 9.14
C PRO A 26 10.49 -17.09 7.67
N ARG A 27 10.75 -18.36 7.36
CA ARG A 27 10.85 -18.83 5.97
C ARG A 27 9.54 -19.51 5.58
N ALA A 28 8.99 -19.13 4.43
CA ALA A 28 7.82 -19.81 3.87
C ALA A 28 8.12 -21.31 3.69
N ARG A 29 7.37 -22.16 4.38
CA ARG A 29 7.52 -23.64 4.31
C ARG A 29 6.59 -24.27 3.28
N VAL A 30 5.51 -23.57 2.89
CA VAL A 30 4.58 -24.05 1.88
C VAL A 30 5.23 -23.94 0.50
N ARG A 31 5.26 -25.04 -0.24
CA ARG A 31 5.64 -25.06 -1.65
C ARG A 31 4.43 -25.49 -2.44
N LEU A 32 3.91 -24.57 -3.25
CA LEU A 32 2.77 -24.80 -4.13
C LEU A 32 3.23 -24.60 -5.58
N PRO A 33 2.60 -25.28 -6.55
CA PRO A 33 2.77 -24.92 -7.95
C PRO A 33 2.52 -23.42 -8.15
N ARG A 34 3.41 -22.76 -8.90
CA ARG A 34 3.30 -21.35 -9.22
C ARG A 34 2.82 -21.21 -10.66
N THR A 35 1.85 -20.32 -10.88
CA THR A 35 1.43 -19.89 -12.21
C THR A 35 1.78 -18.41 -12.34
N ASP A 36 2.63 -18.08 -13.32
CA ASP A 36 3.01 -16.70 -13.59
C ASP A 36 1.97 -16.03 -14.49
N VAL A 37 1.18 -15.14 -13.89
CA VAL A 37 0.23 -14.27 -14.60
C VAL A 37 0.86 -12.88 -14.69
N THR A 38 1.35 -12.52 -15.86
CA THR A 38 2.09 -11.25 -16.08
C THR A 38 1.20 -10.11 -16.54
N ARG A 39 -0.05 -10.40 -16.92
CA ARG A 39 -0.99 -9.42 -17.46
C ARG A 39 -2.42 -9.75 -17.01
N ALA A 40 -3.15 -8.73 -16.57
CA ALA A 40 -4.55 -8.91 -16.19
C ALA A 40 -5.41 -9.32 -17.40
N ALA A 41 -6.34 -10.26 -17.19
CA ALA A 41 -7.23 -10.77 -18.24
C ALA A 41 -8.19 -9.68 -18.76
N VAL A 42 -8.58 -8.75 -17.89
CA VAL A 42 -9.40 -7.57 -18.19
C VAL A 42 -8.70 -6.32 -17.65
N PRO A 43 -9.01 -5.11 -18.17
CA PRO A 43 -8.42 -3.88 -17.66
C PRO A 43 -8.63 -3.73 -16.14
N ALA A 44 -7.54 -3.65 -15.39
CA ALA A 44 -7.56 -3.60 -13.93
C ALA A 44 -7.43 -2.17 -13.39
N VAL A 45 -7.91 -1.96 -12.17
CA VAL A 45 -7.62 -0.76 -11.36
C VAL A 45 -6.79 -1.22 -10.16
N ASP A 46 -5.57 -0.71 -10.03
CA ASP A 46 -4.73 -0.95 -8.86
C ASP A 46 -4.98 0.14 -7.83
N VAL A 47 -5.56 -0.22 -6.69
CA VAL A 47 -6.11 0.74 -5.72
C VAL A 47 -5.16 1.14 -4.61
N HIS A 48 -3.92 0.62 -4.57
CA HIS A 48 -3.03 0.84 -3.43
C HIS A 48 -1.59 1.07 -3.86
N ASN A 49 -1.27 2.32 -4.19
CA ASN A 49 0.09 2.71 -4.56
C ASN A 49 0.55 3.96 -3.81
N HIS A 50 1.86 4.05 -3.60
CA HIS A 50 2.54 5.21 -3.05
C HIS A 50 3.48 5.75 -4.14
N LEU A 51 2.99 6.71 -4.93
CA LEU A 51 3.73 7.25 -6.07
C LEU A 51 4.36 8.61 -5.77
N GLY A 52 4.00 9.19 -4.63
CA GLY A 52 4.40 10.53 -4.18
C GLY A 52 5.68 10.50 -3.37
N ARG A 53 5.77 11.43 -2.41
CA ARG A 53 6.93 11.63 -1.52
C ARG A 53 6.61 11.34 -0.06
N TRP A 54 5.53 10.62 0.21
CA TRP A 54 5.13 10.36 1.60
C TRP A 54 6.09 9.41 2.32
N LEU A 55 6.58 8.39 1.62
CA LEU A 55 7.46 7.35 2.18
C LEU A 55 8.93 7.51 1.77
N THR A 56 9.24 8.47 0.91
CA THR A 56 10.56 8.65 0.29
C THR A 56 10.90 10.14 0.20
N ALA A 57 12.19 10.49 0.23
CA ALA A 57 12.63 11.88 0.13
C ALA A 57 12.28 12.53 -1.23
N ASP A 58 12.38 11.73 -2.30
CA ASP A 58 12.00 12.08 -3.67
C ASP A 58 10.78 11.27 -4.13
N TRP A 59 10.29 11.52 -5.35
CA TRP A 59 9.17 10.80 -5.94
C TRP A 59 9.44 9.29 -6.00
N CYS A 60 8.56 8.49 -5.41
CA CYS A 60 8.67 7.02 -5.47
C CYS A 60 8.59 6.49 -6.91
N ALA A 61 7.88 7.20 -7.79
CA ALA A 61 7.90 6.98 -9.24
C ALA A 61 8.60 8.16 -9.95
N PRO A 62 9.95 8.17 -10.00
CA PRO A 62 10.70 9.28 -10.60
C PRO A 62 10.51 9.36 -12.13
N ASP A 63 10.30 8.22 -12.78
CA ASP A 63 10.07 8.09 -14.23
C ASP A 63 8.60 7.71 -14.50
N VAL A 64 7.76 8.71 -14.78
CA VAL A 64 6.33 8.51 -15.07
C VAL A 64 6.10 7.81 -16.42
N PRO A 65 6.84 8.12 -17.51
CA PRO A 65 6.79 7.33 -18.73
C PRO A 65 7.03 5.83 -18.52
N ALA A 66 8.09 5.45 -17.80
CA ALA A 66 8.37 4.04 -17.53
C ALA A 66 7.26 3.37 -16.68
N LEU A 67 6.69 4.11 -15.72
CA LEU A 67 5.52 3.63 -14.98
C LEU A 67 4.33 3.40 -15.90
N LEU A 68 4.02 4.33 -16.80
CA LEU A 68 2.92 4.17 -17.76
C LEU A 68 3.13 2.94 -18.66
N ASP A 69 4.34 2.73 -19.17
CA ASP A 69 4.68 1.55 -19.97
C ASP A 69 4.45 0.25 -19.19
N LEU A 70 4.83 0.22 -17.91
CA LEU A 70 4.55 -0.91 -17.03
C LEU A 70 3.04 -1.14 -16.87
N LEU A 71 2.25 -0.09 -16.65
CA LEU A 71 0.79 -0.20 -16.52
C LEU A 71 0.15 -0.72 -17.82
N TYR A 72 0.63 -0.28 -19.00
CA TYR A 72 0.18 -0.82 -20.28
C TYR A 72 0.54 -2.29 -20.45
N GLY A 73 1.78 -2.67 -20.15
CA GLY A 73 2.26 -4.06 -20.27
C GLY A 73 1.49 -5.04 -19.38
N THR A 74 1.02 -4.58 -18.21
CA THR A 74 0.30 -5.38 -17.22
C THR A 74 -1.23 -5.33 -17.36
N ASN A 75 -1.76 -4.52 -18.28
CA ASN A 75 -3.20 -4.24 -18.44
C ASN A 75 -3.84 -3.60 -17.20
N VAL A 76 -3.05 -2.81 -16.46
CA VAL A 76 -3.56 -1.91 -15.43
C VAL A 76 -3.96 -0.61 -16.12
N ARG A 77 -5.25 -0.31 -16.10
CA ARG A 77 -5.81 0.88 -16.74
C ARG A 77 -5.63 2.13 -15.89
N THR A 78 -5.83 1.99 -14.59
CA THR A 78 -5.83 3.11 -13.65
C THR A 78 -5.16 2.69 -12.36
N VAL A 79 -4.40 3.58 -11.75
CA VAL A 79 -3.83 3.39 -10.41
C VAL A 79 -4.31 4.46 -9.45
N VAL A 80 -4.50 4.10 -8.19
CA VAL A 80 -4.79 5.03 -7.10
C VAL A 80 -3.49 5.37 -6.39
N ASN A 81 -3.18 6.66 -6.32
CA ASN A 81 -2.06 7.20 -5.57
C ASN A 81 -2.51 7.65 -4.18
N LEU A 82 -1.94 7.05 -3.14
CA LEU A 82 -2.30 7.26 -1.73
C LEU A 82 -1.43 8.34 -1.05
N ASP A 83 -0.62 9.06 -1.81
CA ASP A 83 0.34 10.05 -1.31
C ASP A 83 -0.11 11.50 -1.52
N GLY A 84 -1.38 11.72 -1.88
CA GLY A 84 -1.85 13.07 -2.20
C GLY A 84 -1.79 14.06 -1.03
N LEU A 85 -1.73 13.61 0.22
CA LEU A 85 -1.64 14.50 1.40
C LEU A 85 -2.67 15.66 1.31
N TRP A 86 -2.22 16.91 1.36
CA TRP A 86 -3.05 18.10 1.25
C TRP A 86 -2.25 19.31 0.75
N GLY A 87 -2.94 20.43 0.47
CA GLY A 87 -2.31 21.68 0.08
C GLY A 87 -1.39 21.55 -1.15
N ASP A 88 -0.19 22.11 -1.05
CA ASP A 88 0.76 22.15 -2.18
C ASP A 88 1.30 20.76 -2.56
N GLU A 89 1.39 19.83 -1.61
CA GLU A 89 1.80 18.45 -1.92
C GLU A 89 0.72 17.73 -2.71
N LEU A 90 -0.56 17.98 -2.40
CA LEU A 90 -1.67 17.49 -3.22
C LEU A 90 -1.62 18.08 -4.63
N GLU A 91 -1.38 19.38 -4.74
CA GLU A 91 -1.26 20.06 -6.03
C GLU A 91 -0.16 19.42 -6.89
N ALA A 92 1.02 19.19 -6.30
CA ALA A 92 2.14 18.56 -6.98
C ALA A 92 1.83 17.13 -7.46
N ASN A 93 1.11 16.33 -6.67
CA ASN A 93 0.67 15.00 -7.08
C ASN A 93 -0.35 15.06 -8.22
N LEU A 94 -1.34 15.96 -8.14
CA LEU A 94 -2.38 16.13 -9.15
C LEU A 94 -1.79 16.61 -10.49
N ASP A 95 -0.86 17.56 -10.46
CA ASP A 95 -0.19 18.07 -11.66
C ASP A 95 0.66 16.99 -12.33
N ARG A 96 1.40 16.22 -11.53
CA ARG A 96 2.28 15.15 -12.03
C ARG A 96 1.50 13.97 -12.60
N TYR A 97 0.36 13.62 -12.02
CA TYR A 97 -0.36 12.39 -12.32
C TYR A 97 -1.74 12.62 -12.93
N ASP A 98 -2.72 13.04 -12.13
CA ASP A 98 -4.13 13.08 -12.53
C ASP A 98 -4.41 14.02 -13.71
N ARG A 99 -3.80 15.22 -13.70
CA ARG A 99 -4.01 16.25 -14.74
C ARG A 99 -3.15 15.99 -15.97
N ALA A 100 -1.90 15.55 -15.79
CA ALA A 100 -1.02 15.20 -16.90
C ALA A 100 -1.48 13.94 -17.66
N HIS A 101 -2.13 12.99 -16.96
CA HIS A 101 -2.54 11.71 -17.52
C HIS A 101 -3.98 11.35 -17.14
N PRO A 102 -4.99 12.05 -17.69
CA PRO A 102 -6.39 11.85 -17.32
C PRO A 102 -6.85 10.39 -17.43
N GLY A 103 -7.43 9.86 -16.34
CA GLY A 103 -7.95 8.50 -16.26
C GLY A 103 -6.90 7.41 -16.01
N ARG A 104 -5.60 7.75 -15.98
CA ARG A 104 -4.52 6.80 -15.63
C ARG A 104 -4.22 6.78 -14.14
N PHE A 105 -4.41 7.91 -13.47
CA PHE A 105 -4.16 8.06 -12.04
C PHE A 105 -5.38 8.66 -11.34
N LEU A 106 -5.57 8.27 -10.08
CA LEU A 106 -6.55 8.83 -9.16
C LEU A 106 -5.84 9.11 -7.83
N THR A 107 -5.56 10.37 -7.54
CA THR A 107 -4.87 10.73 -6.28
C THR A 107 -5.88 10.90 -5.14
N PHE A 108 -5.62 10.23 -4.03
CA PHE A 108 -6.36 10.40 -2.77
C PHE A 108 -5.63 11.40 -1.89
N CYS A 109 -6.39 12.30 -1.26
CA CYS A 109 -5.89 13.17 -0.20
C CYS A 109 -5.80 12.39 1.13
N GLN A 110 -5.14 12.97 2.13
CA GLN A 110 -5.03 12.40 3.48
C GLN A 110 -5.61 13.37 4.50
N VAL A 111 -5.92 12.89 5.71
CA VAL A 111 -6.33 13.74 6.83
C VAL A 111 -5.10 14.35 7.51
N ASP A 112 -5.12 15.66 7.78
CA ASP A 112 -4.17 16.24 8.74
C ASP A 112 -4.59 15.90 10.17
N TRP A 113 -4.08 14.79 10.68
CA TRP A 113 -4.33 14.34 12.05
C TRP A 113 -3.79 15.31 13.11
N GLY A 114 -2.74 16.08 12.79
CA GLY A 114 -2.16 17.07 13.69
C GLY A 114 -3.11 18.21 13.99
N ALA A 115 -3.95 18.60 13.03
CA ALA A 115 -4.98 19.61 13.22
C ALA A 115 -5.97 19.21 14.33
N LEU A 116 -6.33 17.94 14.44
CA LEU A 116 -7.28 17.43 15.44
C LEU A 116 -6.75 17.46 16.88
N ALA A 117 -5.46 17.73 17.09
CA ALA A 117 -4.88 17.86 18.43
C ALA A 117 -5.29 19.17 19.14
N HIS A 118 -5.92 20.12 18.43
CA HIS A 118 -6.27 21.44 18.95
C HIS A 118 -7.77 21.72 18.87
N ALA A 119 -8.27 22.60 19.76
CA ALA A 119 -9.67 23.03 19.73
C ALA A 119 -10.01 23.70 18.38
N GLY A 120 -11.08 23.24 17.72
CA GLY A 120 -11.46 23.71 16.39
C GLY A 120 -10.74 22.99 15.24
N GLY A 121 -9.90 21.99 15.53
CA GLY A 121 -9.21 21.17 14.53
C GLY A 121 -10.16 20.48 13.56
N GLU A 122 -11.37 20.12 14.00
CA GLU A 122 -12.39 19.52 13.13
C GLU A 122 -12.82 20.47 12.00
N ARG A 123 -12.84 21.79 12.26
CA ARG A 123 -13.15 22.80 11.24
C ARG A 123 -12.00 23.00 10.27
N GLU A 124 -10.75 22.86 10.73
CA GLU A 124 -9.57 22.89 9.85
C GLU A 124 -9.58 21.69 8.91
N VAL A 125 -9.73 20.47 9.43
CA VAL A 125 -9.83 19.25 8.61
C VAL A 125 -10.99 19.34 7.62
N GLN A 126 -12.15 19.86 8.04
CA GLN A 126 -13.27 20.06 7.11
C GLN A 126 -12.94 21.03 5.97
N ARG A 127 -12.22 22.12 6.24
CA ARG A 127 -11.76 23.05 5.17
C ARG A 127 -10.76 22.37 4.25
N GLN A 128 -9.77 21.69 4.84
CA GLN A 128 -8.72 20.96 4.14
C GLN A 128 -9.29 19.89 3.19
N LEU A 129 -10.29 19.12 3.63
CA LEU A 129 -10.95 18.11 2.78
C LEU A 129 -11.79 18.74 1.66
N ARG A 130 -12.46 19.88 1.91
CA ARG A 130 -13.19 20.62 0.87
C ARG A 130 -12.23 21.19 -0.18
N ASP A 131 -11.10 21.75 0.26
CA ASP A 131 -10.04 22.22 -0.61
C ASP A 131 -9.48 21.08 -1.47
N ALA A 132 -9.15 19.94 -0.86
CA ALA A 132 -8.66 18.77 -1.58
C ALA A 132 -9.64 18.28 -2.66
N ALA A 133 -10.92 18.19 -2.33
CA ALA A 133 -11.97 17.84 -3.28
C ALA A 133 -12.08 18.86 -4.42
N ALA A 134 -12.01 20.16 -4.11
CA ALA A 134 -12.06 21.24 -5.10
C ALA A 134 -10.86 21.22 -6.06
N ARG A 135 -9.66 20.88 -5.56
CA ARG A 135 -8.44 20.73 -6.38
C ARG A 135 -8.48 19.52 -7.31
N GLY A 136 -9.27 18.51 -6.96
CA GLY A 136 -9.54 17.35 -7.79
C GLY A 136 -9.18 16.00 -7.18
N ALA A 137 -8.86 15.94 -5.87
CA ALA A 137 -8.65 14.67 -5.19
C ALA A 137 -9.84 13.72 -5.43
N ARG A 138 -9.53 12.45 -5.67
CA ARG A 138 -10.49 11.42 -6.08
C ARG A 138 -10.90 10.49 -4.96
N GLY A 139 -10.37 10.71 -3.75
CA GLY A 139 -10.71 9.97 -2.55
C GLY A 139 -9.95 10.47 -1.33
N LEU A 140 -10.13 9.76 -0.23
CA LEU A 140 -9.54 10.05 1.08
C LEU A 140 -8.85 8.79 1.62
N LYS A 141 -7.63 8.94 2.12
CA LYS A 141 -6.91 7.96 2.94
C LYS A 141 -6.96 8.40 4.40
N VAL A 142 -7.31 7.47 5.28
CA VAL A 142 -7.49 7.65 6.73
C VAL A 142 -6.43 6.83 7.45
#